data_AF-A0A5K1GU29-F1
#
_entry.id   AF-A0A5K1GU29-F1
#
_cell.length_a   1.000
_cell.length_b   1.000
_cell.length_c   1.000
_cell.angle_alpha   90.00
_cell.angle_beta   90.00
_cell.angle_gamma   90.00
#
_symmetry.space_group_name_H-M   'P 1'
#
loop_
_entity.id
_entity.type
_entity.pdbx_description
1 polymer ?
#
loop_
_entity_poly.entity_id
_entity_poly.type
_entity_poly.pdbx_seq_one_letter_code
_entity_poly.pdbx_strand_id
1 'polypeptide(L)'
;MEGKKRRVAFVLIDGLGDVSLPMLGYRTPLEAARTPHMDAIASGGINGLMDPVEPGLGCGSDTAHLSLLGYNPRVYYRGRGAFESMGAGLAMSPGDIAFK
;
A
#
# COMPACT_ATOMS: atom_id res chain seq x y z
N MET A 1 -22.69 -10.01 24.45
CA MET A 1 -21.66 -11.06 24.34
C MET A 1 -20.54 -10.51 23.48
N GLU A 2 -19.35 -10.35 24.03
CA GLU A 2 -18.20 -9.83 23.27
C GLU A 2 -17.69 -10.94 22.35
N GLY A 3 -17.80 -10.73 21.03
CA GLY A 3 -17.48 -11.74 20.03
C GLY A 3 -15.99 -12.10 20.03
N LYS A 4 -15.68 -13.36 19.70
CA LYS A 4 -14.29 -13.84 19.58
C LYS A 4 -13.53 -12.98 18.56
N LYS A 5 -12.51 -12.26 19.01
CA LYS A 5 -11.65 -11.42 18.15
C LYS A 5 -10.95 -12.28 17.10
N ARG A 6 -11.04 -11.87 15.84
CA ARG A 6 -10.28 -12.49 14.74
C ARG A 6 -8.94 -11.80 14.59
N ARG A 7 -7.92 -12.56 14.21
CA ARG A 7 -6.61 -12.02 13.81
C ARG A 7 -6.67 -11.67 12.32
N VAL A 8 -6.01 -10.59 11.95
CA VAL A 8 -5.91 -10.14 10.55
C VAL A 8 -4.43 -10.11 10.18
N ALA A 9 -4.10 -10.68 9.03
CA ALA A 9 -2.81 -10.49 8.38
C ALA A 9 -3.06 -9.60 7.16
N PHE A 10 -2.40 -8.44 7.12
CA PHE A 10 -2.45 -7.51 6.00
C PHE A 10 -1.11 -7.57 5.26
N VAL A 11 -1.13 -7.95 3.99
CA VAL A 11 0.06 -8.12 3.15
C VAL A 11 0.00 -7.11 2.02
N LEU A 12 0.98 -6.22 1.97
CA LEU A 12 1.14 -5.23 0.91
C LEU A 12 2.35 -5.61 0.05
N ILE A 13 2.16 -5.70 -1.26
CA ILE A 13 3.25 -5.88 -2.22
C ILE A 13 3.50 -4.52 -2.88
N ASP A 14 4.64 -3.91 -2.58
CA ASP A 14 4.96 -2.56 -3.05
C ASP A 14 5.08 -2.54 -4.58
N GLY A 15 4.47 -1.55 -5.22
CA GLY A 15 4.48 -1.39 -6.68
C GLY A 15 3.88 -2.55 -7.48
N LEU A 16 2.93 -3.32 -6.92
CA LEU A 16 2.36 -4.50 -7.58
C LEU A 16 1.60 -4.17 -8.89
N GLY A 17 0.91 -3.03 -8.92
CA GLY A 17 0.13 -2.61 -10.08
C GLY A 17 1.03 -2.15 -11.23
N ASP A 18 0.73 -2.61 -12.44
CA ASP A 18 1.46 -2.27 -13.66
C ASP A 18 0.51 -2.29 -14.88
N VAL A 19 1.04 -1.93 -16.04
CA VAL A 19 0.35 -1.93 -17.33
C VAL A 19 0.66 -3.20 -18.13
N SER A 20 -0.18 -3.49 -19.13
CA SER A 20 0.08 -4.56 -20.09
C SER A 20 1.29 -4.24 -20.96
N LEU A 21 2.22 -5.19 -21.07
CA LEU A 21 3.46 -5.03 -21.83
C LEU A 21 3.46 -5.91 -23.10
N PRO A 22 3.80 -5.38 -24.29
CA PRO A 22 3.85 -6.18 -25.53
C PRO A 22 4.79 -7.39 -25.43
N MET A 23 5.94 -7.24 -24.76
CA MET A 23 6.92 -8.32 -24.58
C MET A 23 6.42 -9.49 -23.72
N LEU A 24 5.33 -9.30 -22.96
CA LEU A 24 4.69 -10.34 -22.14
C LEU A 24 3.45 -10.94 -22.83
N GLY A 25 3.23 -10.63 -24.11
CA GLY A 25 2.01 -10.98 -24.83
C GLY A 25 0.82 -10.14 -24.39
N TYR A 26 1.04 -8.83 -24.18
CA TYR A 26 0.03 -7.86 -23.71
C TYR A 26 -0.58 -8.19 -22.33
N ARG A 27 0.23 -8.80 -21.45
CA ARG A 27 -0.08 -9.05 -20.03
C ARG A 27 0.70 -8.11 -19.13
N THR A 28 0.21 -7.87 -17.92
CA THR A 28 0.98 -7.24 -16.83
C THR A 28 2.05 -8.20 -16.31
N PRO A 29 3.09 -7.73 -15.60
CA PRO A 29 4.06 -8.61 -14.93
C PRO A 29 3.42 -9.58 -13.94
N LEU A 30 2.38 -9.14 -13.20
CA LEU A 30 1.66 -10.00 -12.26
C LEU A 30 0.92 -11.15 -12.97
N GLU A 31 0.26 -10.85 -14.10
CA GLU A 31 -0.43 -11.87 -14.92
C GLU A 31 0.55 -12.82 -15.62
N ALA A 32 1.76 -12.35 -15.96
CA ALA A 32 2.78 -13.18 -16.58
C ALA A 32 3.51 -14.08 -15.57
N ALA A 33 3.57 -13.67 -14.30
CA ALA A 33 4.24 -14.40 -13.24
C ALA A 33 3.47 -15.67 -12.82
N ARG A 34 4.19 -16.73 -12.48
CA ARG A 34 3.60 -17.95 -11.91
C ARG A 34 3.31 -17.75 -10.43
N THR A 35 2.05 -17.50 -10.07
CA THR A 35 1.65 -17.08 -8.71
C THR A 35 0.57 -17.98 -8.06
N PRO A 36 0.76 -19.31 -8.01
CA PRO A 36 -0.29 -20.27 -7.63
C PRO A 36 -0.91 -20.04 -6.24
N HIS A 37 -0.15 -19.46 -5.30
CA HIS A 37 -0.65 -19.14 -3.96
C HIS A 37 -1.53 -17.88 -3.94
N MET A 38 -1.22 -16.87 -4.75
CA MET A 38 -2.08 -15.70 -4.88
C MET A 38 -3.35 -16.06 -5.67
N ASP A 39 -3.22 -16.91 -6.70
CA ASP A 39 -4.36 -17.46 -7.45
C ASP A 39 -5.32 -18.24 -6.54
N ALA A 40 -4.78 -19.05 -5.62
CA ALA A 40 -5.57 -19.79 -4.63
C ALA A 40 -6.30 -18.85 -3.65
N ILE A 41 -5.66 -17.76 -3.22
CA ILE A 41 -6.28 -16.75 -2.34
C ILE A 41 -7.38 -16.00 -3.08
N ALA A 42 -7.13 -15.59 -4.33
CA ALA A 42 -8.10 -14.87 -5.15
C ALA A 42 -9.33 -15.73 -5.48
N SER A 43 -9.13 -17.01 -5.82
CA SER A 43 -10.24 -17.94 -6.11
C SER A 43 -11.05 -18.33 -4.87
N GLY A 44 -10.44 -18.40 -3.69
CA GLY A 44 -11.12 -18.71 -2.43
C GLY A 44 -11.66 -17.50 -1.66
N GLY A 45 -11.42 -16.28 -2.14
CA GLY A 45 -11.68 -15.04 -1.42
C GLY A 45 -12.64 -14.07 -2.12
N ILE A 46 -12.55 -12.80 -1.71
CA ILE A 46 -13.25 -11.68 -2.36
C ILE A 46 -12.19 -10.78 -3.00
N ASN A 47 -12.43 -10.38 -4.24
CA ASN A 47 -11.51 -9.59 -5.04
C ASN A 47 -12.10 -8.19 -5.31
N GLY A 48 -11.22 -7.23 -5.58
CA GLY A 48 -11.60 -5.87 -5.93
C GLY A 48 -10.41 -5.04 -6.39
N LEU A 49 -10.69 -3.84 -6.86
CA LEU A 49 -9.69 -2.82 -7.16
C LEU A 49 -9.69 -1.78 -6.04
N MET A 50 -8.52 -1.16 -5.81
CA MET A 50 -8.35 -0.12 -4.80
C MET A 50 -7.52 1.01 -5.38
N ASP A 51 -8.10 2.21 -5.40
CA ASP A 51 -7.34 3.45 -5.55
C ASP A 51 -6.80 3.84 -4.16
N PRO A 52 -5.47 3.89 -3.93
CA PRO A 52 -4.94 4.13 -2.60
C PRO A 52 -5.37 5.47 -2.01
N VAL A 53 -5.55 6.51 -2.83
CA VAL A 53 -5.99 7.83 -2.37
C VAL A 53 -7.26 8.26 -3.10
N GLU A 54 -7.20 8.36 -4.43
CA GLU A 54 -8.33 8.72 -5.28
C GLU A 54 -8.08 8.26 -6.72
N PRO A 55 -9.15 8.07 -7.53
CA PRO A 55 -9.01 7.65 -8.93
C PRO A 55 -8.09 8.56 -9.74
N GLY A 56 -7.10 7.96 -10.40
CA GLY A 56 -6.18 8.66 -11.30
C GLY A 56 -5.04 9.44 -10.61
N LEU A 57 -4.94 9.42 -9.28
CA LEU A 57 -3.86 10.07 -8.56
C LEU A 57 -2.68 9.12 -8.33
N GLY A 58 -1.52 9.42 -8.92
CA GLY A 58 -0.25 8.80 -8.54
C GLY A 58 0.17 9.25 -7.14
N CYS A 59 0.22 8.33 -6.18
CA CYS A 59 0.58 8.60 -4.79
C CYS A 59 1.97 8.04 -4.42
N GLY A 60 2.67 8.71 -3.52
CA GLY A 60 3.89 8.18 -2.90
C GLY A 60 3.59 7.11 -1.85
N SER A 61 4.58 6.26 -1.54
CA SER A 61 4.43 5.18 -0.55
C SER A 61 3.95 5.68 0.81
N ASP A 62 4.41 6.85 1.26
CA ASP A 62 3.99 7.48 2.51
C ASP A 62 2.48 7.78 2.57
N THR A 63 1.95 8.49 1.58
CA THR A 63 0.54 8.82 1.47
C THR A 63 -0.35 7.59 1.25
N ALA A 64 0.14 6.60 0.49
CA ALA A 64 -0.53 5.33 0.28
C ALA A 64 -0.67 4.53 1.59
N HIS A 65 0.42 4.40 2.36
CA HIS A 65 0.41 3.68 3.63
C HIS A 65 -0.51 4.35 4.66
N LEU A 66 -0.52 5.69 4.74
CA LEU A 66 -1.46 6.40 5.60
C LEU A 66 -2.91 6.04 5.27
N SER A 67 -3.27 6.04 3.99
CA SER A 67 -4.61 5.72 3.54
C SER A 67 -5.00 4.26 3.83
N LEU A 68 -4.09 3.30 3.57
CA LEU A 68 -4.29 1.88 3.86
C LEU A 68 -4.51 1.60 5.35
N LEU A 69 -3.90 2.41 6.23
CA LEU A 69 -4.07 2.34 7.68
C LEU A 69 -5.30 3.13 8.19
N GLY A 70 -6.09 3.72 7.30
CA GLY A 70 -7.34 4.41 7.61
C GLY A 70 -7.21 5.91 7.86
N TYR A 71 -6.05 6.52 7.60
CA TYR A 71 -5.85 7.97 7.74
C TYR A 71 -6.03 8.68 6.41
N ASN A 72 -6.84 9.74 6.38
CA ASN A 72 -6.97 10.58 5.19
C ASN A 72 -5.65 11.35 4.94
N PRO A 73 -4.90 11.06 3.85
CA PRO A 73 -3.61 11.69 3.62
C PRO A 73 -3.72 13.19 3.36
N ARG A 74 -4.86 13.69 2.84
CA ARG A 74 -5.08 15.13 2.62
C ARG A 74 -5.18 15.92 3.94
N VAL A 75 -5.49 15.25 5.04
CA VAL A 75 -5.62 15.87 6.37
C VAL A 75 -4.34 15.69 7.18
N TYR A 76 -3.81 14.47 7.20
CA TYR A 76 -2.77 14.05 8.14
C TYR A 76 -1.35 14.07 7.58
N TYR A 77 -1.17 14.08 6.25
CA TYR A 77 0.17 14.10 5.68
C TYR A 77 0.85 15.45 5.91
N ARG A 78 2.09 15.40 6.41
CA ARG A 78 2.92 16.58 6.75
C ARG A 78 4.31 16.51 6.14
N GLY A 79 4.47 15.72 5.06
CA GLY A 79 5.74 15.54 4.37
C GLY A 79 6.47 14.26 4.75
N ARG A 80 7.41 13.87 3.89
CA ARG A 80 8.11 12.58 3.96
C ARG A 80 9.22 12.52 5.01
N GLY A 81 9.87 13.65 5.29
CA GLY A 81 11.06 13.70 6.14
C GLY A 81 10.83 13.07 7.53
N ALA A 82 9.68 13.33 8.15
CA ALA A 82 9.36 12.76 9.46
C ALA A 82 9.29 11.23 9.43
N PHE A 83 8.71 10.63 8.39
CA PHE A 83 8.65 9.16 8.24
C PHE A 83 10.04 8.55 8.08
N GLU A 84 10.90 9.16 7.27
CA GLU A 84 12.26 8.68 7.03
C GLU A 84 13.13 8.82 8.29
N SER A 85 13.06 9.94 9.01
CA SER A 85 13.79 10.14 10.28
C SER A 85 13.35 9.14 11.35
N MET A 86 12.04 8.93 11.54
CA MET A 86 11.54 7.90 12.46
C MET A 86 11.95 6.49 12.02
N GLY A 87 11.92 6.22 10.71
CA GLY A 87 12.38 4.94 10.14
C GLY A 87 13.86 4.68 10.36
N ALA A 88 14.68 5.73 10.44
CA ALA A 88 16.10 5.67 10.80
C ALA A 88 16.35 5.57 12.33
N GLY A 89 15.30 5.53 13.14
CA GLY A 89 15.38 5.45 14.60
C GLY A 89 15.62 6.79 15.30
N LEU A 90 15.50 7.92 14.59
CA LEU A 90 15.57 9.25 15.19
C LEU A 90 14.23 9.58 15.86
N ALA A 91 14.30 10.10 17.08
CA ALA A 91 13.11 10.63 17.75
C ALA A 91 12.65 11.92 17.06
N MET A 92 11.34 12.07 16.89
CA MET A 92 10.70 13.25 16.32
C MET A 92 9.67 13.80 17.31
N SER A 93 9.65 15.11 17.50
CA SER A 93 8.64 15.83 18.28
C SER A 93 7.72 16.65 17.39
N PRO A 94 6.47 16.94 17.81
CA PRO A 94 5.61 17.87 17.09
C PRO A 94 6.30 19.23 16.92
N GLY A 95 6.41 19.70 15.67
CA GLY A 95 7.09 20.97 15.33
C GLY A 95 8.49 20.81 14.76
N ASP A 96 9.11 19.63 14.92
CA ASP A 96 10.40 19.35 14.29
C ASP A 96 10.26 19.30 12.77
N ILE A 97 11.26 19.86 12.08
CA ILE A 97 11.34 19.85 10.62
C ILE A 97 12.41 18.83 10.22
N ALA A 98 11.99 17.83 9.45
CA ALA A 98 12.86 16.78 8.94
C ALA A 98 12.97 16.85 7.41
N PHE A 99 14.15 16.53 6.91
CA PHE A 99 14.47 16.41 5.50
C PHE A 99 14.97 15.01 5.19
N LYS A 100 14.83 14.61 3.93
CA LYS A 100 15.46 13.41 3.39
C LYS A 100 16.94 13.69 3.08
#